data_AF-A0A3D2S0Q5-F1
#
_entry.id   AF-A0A3D2S0Q5-F1
#
_cell.length_a   1.000
_cell.length_b   1.000
_cell.length_c   1.000
_cell.angle_alpha   90.00
_cell.angle_beta   90.00
_cell.angle_gamma   90.00
#
_symmetry.space_group_name_H-M   'P 1'
#
loop_
_entity.id
_entity.type
_entity.pdbx_description
1 polymer ?
#
loop_
_entity_poly.entity_id
_entity_poly.type
_entity_poly.pdbx_seq_one_letter_code
_entity_poly.pdbx_strand_id
1 'polypeptide(L)'
;MIERWDIYEIELNGPSAGNPFVDVQLSTRFQLDDCVVELQGFYDGEGLYRIRFMPDTVGQWHFVTQSNVPELDSRTGQFECIEPSTGNHGPMHIDDTFYFRYADGTPYRQFGTTCYAWTHQGEEMERKTLQTLANSPFNKIRLCIFPKDYVYNKNEPVYYPYEGTPLKNWDFTRFNPPFWRHFEQRVLDLQKLGIEADVILFHTYDRWGFEYMEAENDDHYIRYAVA
;
A
#
# COMPACT_ATOMS: atom_id res chain seq x y z
N MET A 1 0.15 12.07 18.24
CA MET A 1 1.03 12.92 17.42
C MET A 1 1.57 12.03 16.32
N ILE A 2 1.58 12.51 15.08
CA ILE A 2 2.08 11.83 13.88
C ILE A 2 2.92 12.85 13.12
N GLU A 3 4.05 12.46 12.54
CA GLU A 3 4.84 13.36 11.72
C GLU A 3 4.12 13.69 10.41
N ARG A 4 4.33 14.91 9.90
CA ARG A 4 4.00 15.22 8.51
C ARG A 4 4.66 14.18 7.61
N TRP A 5 3.91 13.67 6.64
CA TRP A 5 4.29 12.59 5.71
C TRP A 5 4.44 11.18 6.30
N ASP A 6 4.12 10.98 7.58
CA ASP A 6 3.97 9.64 8.18
C ASP A 6 2.52 9.16 8.08
N ILE A 7 2.23 7.92 8.47
CA ILE A 7 0.89 7.32 8.35
C ILE A 7 0.11 7.50 9.65
N TYR A 8 -1.03 8.19 9.58
CA TYR A 8 -2.09 8.08 10.58
C TYR A 8 -3.08 7.00 10.16
N GLU A 9 -3.27 6.00 11.01
CA GLU A 9 -4.16 4.88 10.73
C GLU A 9 -5.31 4.83 11.73
N ILE A 10 -6.53 4.68 11.20
CA ILE A 10 -7.73 4.41 11.97
C ILE A 10 -8.04 2.93 11.82
N GLU A 11 -8.19 2.23 12.94
CA GLU A 11 -8.69 0.86 13.01
C GLU A 11 -10.13 0.85 13.55
N LEU A 12 -11.03 0.18 12.83
CA LEU A 12 -12.43 0.03 13.22
C LEU A 12 -12.83 -1.45 13.17
N ASN A 13 -13.66 -1.86 14.12
CA ASN A 13 -14.31 -3.16 14.10
C ASN A 13 -15.68 -3.03 13.43
N GLY A 14 -15.95 -3.88 12.45
CA GLY A 14 -17.20 -3.91 11.70
C GLY A 14 -17.64 -5.32 11.34
N PRO A 15 -18.63 -5.47 10.44
CA PRO A 15 -19.13 -6.77 10.06
C PRO A 15 -18.09 -7.56 9.26
N SER A 16 -18.06 -8.88 9.45
CA SER A 16 -17.26 -9.82 8.67
C SER A 16 -18.11 -10.79 7.83
N ALA A 17 -19.43 -10.75 7.99
CA ALA A 17 -20.37 -11.57 7.23
C ALA A 17 -20.58 -11.02 5.82
N GLY A 18 -21.02 -11.88 4.88
CA GLY A 18 -21.18 -11.50 3.47
C GLY A 18 -19.83 -11.35 2.78
N ASN A 19 -19.71 -10.38 1.87
CA ASN A 19 -18.43 -9.98 1.28
C ASN A 19 -18.07 -8.53 1.68
N PRO A 20 -17.41 -8.33 2.83
CA PRO A 20 -16.95 -7.02 3.27
C PRO A 20 -16.11 -6.22 2.26
N PHE A 21 -15.39 -6.89 1.36
CA PHE A 21 -14.55 -6.22 0.37
C PHE A 21 -15.37 -5.48 -0.69
N VAL A 22 -16.62 -5.90 -0.92
CA VAL A 22 -17.52 -5.34 -1.95
C VAL A 22 -18.73 -4.65 -1.33
N ASP A 23 -19.31 -5.26 -0.30
CA ASP A 23 -20.62 -4.88 0.25
C ASP A 23 -20.53 -3.67 1.21
N VAL A 24 -19.35 -3.41 1.79
CA VAL A 24 -19.15 -2.34 2.77
C VAL A 24 -18.40 -1.18 2.16
N GLN A 25 -19.02 -0.02 2.21
CA GLN A 25 -18.43 1.24 1.81
C GLN A 25 -17.92 1.93 3.08
N LEU A 26 -16.65 2.31 3.09
CA LEU A 26 -16.05 3.07 4.17
C LEU A 26 -15.24 4.20 3.56
N SER A 27 -15.50 5.42 4.01
CA SER A 27 -14.69 6.59 3.67
C SER A 27 -14.52 7.47 4.89
N THR A 28 -13.60 8.42 4.82
CA THR A 28 -13.32 9.36 5.90
C THR A 28 -13.03 10.72 5.33
N ARG A 29 -13.56 11.74 6.01
CA ARG A 29 -13.24 13.14 5.77
C ARG A 29 -12.30 13.62 6.88
N PHE A 30 -11.04 13.86 6.53
CA PHE A 30 -10.06 14.53 7.38
C PHE A 30 -10.14 16.04 7.15
N GLN A 31 -10.02 16.83 8.23
CA GLN A 31 -10.12 18.28 8.18
C GLN A 31 -9.09 18.96 9.09
N LEU A 32 -8.42 19.97 8.54
CA LEU A 32 -7.58 20.94 9.24
C LEU A 32 -7.98 22.34 8.74
N ASP A 33 -8.59 23.15 9.61
CA ASP A 33 -9.20 24.43 9.24
C ASP A 33 -10.15 24.27 8.03
N ASP A 34 -9.86 24.94 6.91
CA ASP A 34 -10.63 24.85 5.65
C ASP A 34 -10.13 23.73 4.71
N CYS A 35 -9.01 23.07 5.02
CA CYS A 35 -8.47 21.96 4.24
C CYS A 35 -9.25 20.68 4.53
N VAL A 36 -9.72 20.01 3.48
CA VAL A 36 -10.49 18.77 3.56
C VAL A 36 -9.86 17.72 2.65
N VAL A 37 -9.60 16.54 3.19
CA VAL A 37 -9.10 15.38 2.45
C VAL A 37 -10.08 14.22 2.65
N GLU A 38 -10.59 13.67 1.55
CA GLU A 38 -11.48 12.52 1.56
C GLU A 38 -10.74 11.28 1.08
N LEU A 39 -10.81 10.21 1.87
CA LEU A 39 -10.12 8.95 1.62
C LEU A 39 -11.06 7.78 1.78
N GLN A 40 -10.83 6.72 1.01
CA GLN A 40 -11.52 5.45 1.19
C GLN A 40 -10.82 4.66 2.30
N GLY A 41 -11.61 3.89 3.05
CA GLY A 41 -11.09 2.81 3.88
C GLY A 41 -11.17 1.48 3.15
N PHE A 42 -10.57 0.46 3.72
CA PHE A 42 -10.57 -0.90 3.19
C PHE A 42 -10.79 -1.94 4.28
N TYR A 43 -11.30 -3.11 3.89
CA TYR A 43 -11.42 -4.25 4.77
C TYR A 43 -10.09 -5.03 4.82
N ASP A 44 -9.61 -5.33 6.02
CA ASP A 44 -8.32 -5.99 6.26
C ASP A 44 -8.51 -7.40 6.88
N GLY A 45 -9.71 -7.97 6.76
CA GLY A 45 -10.00 -9.31 7.28
C GLY A 45 -10.40 -9.33 8.75
N GLU A 46 -10.99 -10.45 9.18
CA GLU A 46 -11.37 -10.71 10.58
C GLU A 46 -12.24 -9.63 11.25
N GLY A 47 -13.07 -8.92 10.47
CA GLY A 47 -13.91 -7.83 10.97
C GLY A 47 -13.18 -6.49 11.13
N LEU A 48 -11.90 -6.40 10.73
CA LEU A 48 -11.11 -5.17 10.81
C LEU A 48 -11.23 -4.34 9.53
N TYR A 49 -11.46 -3.05 9.71
CA TYR A 49 -11.47 -2.04 8.66
C TYR A 49 -10.43 -0.98 8.99
N ARG A 50 -9.73 -0.51 7.96
CA ARG A 50 -8.65 0.46 8.09
C ARG A 50 -8.90 1.67 7.20
N ILE A 51 -8.48 2.84 7.67
CA ILE A 51 -8.31 4.06 6.88
C ILE A 51 -6.91 4.58 7.15
N ARG A 52 -6.15 4.87 6.09
CA ARG A 52 -4.79 5.41 6.21
C ARG A 52 -4.72 6.80 5.60
N PHE A 53 -4.17 7.74 6.36
CA PHE A 53 -3.98 9.12 5.93
C PHE A 53 -2.54 9.55 6.17
N MET A 54 -1.93 10.13 5.14
CA MET A 54 -0.62 10.76 5.23
C MET A 54 -0.81 12.29 5.29
N PRO A 55 -0.79 12.93 6.47
CA PRO A 55 -0.97 14.37 6.57
C PRO A 55 0.21 15.13 5.94
N ASP A 56 -0.09 16.17 5.17
CA ASP A 56 0.90 17.02 4.50
C ASP A 56 1.11 18.39 5.18
N THR A 57 0.34 18.65 6.25
CA THR A 57 0.29 19.94 6.93
C THR A 57 0.27 19.74 8.44
N VAL A 58 1.15 20.46 9.14
CA VAL A 58 1.25 20.47 10.61
C VAL A 58 0.02 21.14 11.21
N GLY A 59 -0.52 20.56 12.29
CA GLY A 59 -1.70 21.09 12.97
C GLY A 59 -2.62 20.02 13.53
N GLN A 60 -3.74 20.46 14.11
CA GLN A 60 -4.74 19.59 14.71
C GLN A 60 -5.76 19.14 13.64
N TRP A 61 -5.59 17.90 13.17
CA TRP A 61 -6.53 17.27 12.25
C TRP A 61 -7.68 16.62 13.01
N HIS A 62 -8.88 16.73 12.44
CA HIS A 62 -10.09 16.04 12.87
C HIS A 62 -10.57 15.12 11.76
N PHE A 63 -11.31 14.08 12.11
CA PHE A 63 -11.94 13.25 11.11
C PHE A 63 -13.37 12.85 11.46
N VAL A 64 -14.14 12.55 10.43
CA VAL A 64 -15.43 11.86 10.52
C VAL A 64 -15.49 10.76 9.45
N THR A 65 -15.88 9.55 9.84
CA THR A 65 -16.08 8.44 8.91
C THR A 65 -17.48 8.46 8.34
N GLN A 66 -17.63 7.90 7.14
CA GLN A 66 -18.90 7.69 6.46
C GLN A 66 -18.98 6.25 5.97
N SER A 67 -20.07 5.56 6.27
CA SER A 67 -20.28 4.17 5.86
C SER A 67 -21.76 3.84 5.65
N ASN A 68 -22.03 2.85 4.79
CA ASN A 68 -23.34 2.23 4.68
C ASN A 68 -23.67 1.31 5.87
N VAL A 69 -22.71 1.08 6.77
CA VAL A 69 -22.84 0.22 7.95
C VAL A 69 -22.78 1.05 9.24
N PRO A 70 -23.77 0.96 10.15
CA PRO A 70 -23.85 1.80 11.36
C PRO A 70 -22.64 1.69 12.30
N GLU A 71 -22.00 0.51 12.39
CA GLU A 71 -20.83 0.29 13.25
C GLU A 71 -19.62 1.12 12.81
N LEU A 72 -19.54 1.46 11.52
CA LEU A 72 -18.41 2.17 10.89
C LEU A 72 -18.74 3.62 10.53
N ASP A 73 -20.02 4.00 10.51
CA ASP A 73 -20.48 5.34 10.15
C ASP A 73 -20.33 6.34 11.30
N SER A 74 -20.14 7.62 10.95
CA SER A 74 -20.16 8.74 11.88
C SER A 74 -19.17 8.62 13.05
N ARG A 75 -18.09 7.85 12.89
CA ARG A 75 -17.00 7.76 13.88
C ARG A 75 -16.14 9.01 13.77
N THR A 76 -15.76 9.58 14.90
CA THR A 76 -14.98 10.82 14.93
C THR A 76 -13.72 10.65 15.77
N GLY A 77 -12.73 11.48 15.49
CA GLY A 77 -11.51 11.57 16.26
C GLY A 77 -10.64 12.72 15.80
N GLN A 78 -9.46 12.82 16.40
CA GLN A 78 -8.50 13.86 16.08
C GLN A 78 -7.07 13.36 16.34
N PHE A 79 -6.12 13.96 15.65
CA PHE A 79 -4.71 13.77 15.89
C PHE A 79 -3.93 15.04 15.56
N GLU A 80 -2.76 15.19 16.17
CA GLU A 80 -1.85 16.29 15.91
C GLU A 80 -0.79 15.82 14.90
N CYS A 81 -0.72 16.52 13.76
CA CYS A 81 0.37 16.42 12.81
C CYS A 81 1.50 17.36 13.24
N ILE A 82 2.72 16.84 13.40
CA ILE A 82 3.91 17.57 13.84
C ILE A 82 4.96 17.67 12.73
N GLU A 83 5.98 18.50 12.93
CA GLU A 83 7.10 18.58 11.98
C GLU A 83 7.78 17.21 11.82
N PRO A 84 8.25 16.89 10.59
CA PRO A 84 8.93 15.63 10.33
C PRO A 84 10.31 15.60 10.98
N SER A 85 10.76 14.41 11.33
CA SER A 85 12.14 14.15 11.75
C SER A 85 13.11 14.37 10.61
N THR A 86 14.40 14.58 10.93
CA THR A 86 15.45 14.87 9.94
C THR A 86 15.60 13.81 8.83
N GLY A 87 15.17 12.57 9.08
CA GLY A 87 15.21 11.48 8.11
C GLY A 87 13.94 11.31 7.27
N ASN A 88 12.88 12.07 7.58
CA ASN A 88 11.61 12.03 6.88
C ASN A 88 11.51 13.22 5.92
N HIS A 89 11.85 12.97 4.65
CA HIS A 89 11.86 13.99 3.60
C HIS A 89 10.49 14.17 2.91
N GLY A 90 9.54 13.27 3.21
CA GLY A 90 8.22 13.22 2.58
C GLY A 90 8.23 12.64 1.16
N PRO A 91 7.09 12.69 0.45
CA PRO A 91 6.96 12.11 -0.88
C PRO A 91 7.79 12.86 -1.94
N MET A 92 8.29 12.10 -2.93
CA MET A 92 8.99 12.65 -4.08
C MET A 92 8.00 13.23 -5.11
N HIS A 93 8.36 14.36 -5.71
CA HIS A 93 7.64 14.99 -6.82
C HIS A 93 8.58 15.45 -7.94
N ILE A 94 8.01 15.75 -9.12
CA ILE A 94 8.75 16.35 -10.25
C ILE A 94 9.12 17.79 -9.88
N ASP A 95 10.40 18.13 -10.02
CA ASP A 95 10.97 19.45 -9.80
C ASP A 95 11.57 19.98 -11.10
N ASP A 96 11.33 21.26 -11.42
CA ASP A 96 11.89 21.96 -12.57
C ASP A 96 11.90 21.13 -13.88
N THR A 97 10.72 20.57 -14.23
CA THR A 97 10.42 19.76 -15.42
C THR A 97 11.10 18.38 -15.50
N PHE A 98 12.38 18.25 -15.14
CA PHE A 98 13.20 17.06 -15.40
C PHE A 98 13.87 16.47 -14.15
N TYR A 99 13.76 17.11 -13.00
CA TYR A 99 14.38 16.67 -11.76
C TYR A 99 13.32 16.12 -10.80
N PHE A 100 13.81 15.57 -9.69
CA PHE A 100 12.97 15.11 -8.60
C PHE A 100 13.47 15.72 -7.29
N ARG A 101 12.51 16.05 -6.43
CA ARG A 101 12.77 16.45 -5.05
C ARG A 101 11.81 15.76 -4.12
N TYR A 102 12.26 15.54 -2.90
CA TYR A 102 11.37 15.24 -1.80
C TYR A 102 10.57 16.48 -1.39
N ALA A 103 9.48 16.26 -0.65
CA ALA A 103 8.57 17.33 -0.24
C ALA A 103 9.25 18.39 0.66
N ASP A 104 10.30 18.04 1.39
CA ASP A 104 11.14 18.98 2.14
C ASP A 104 12.13 19.80 1.29
N GLY A 105 12.18 19.56 -0.03
CA GLY A 105 13.07 20.21 -0.99
C GLY A 105 14.41 19.50 -1.21
N THR A 106 14.70 18.41 -0.50
CA THR A 106 15.90 17.59 -0.67
C THR A 106 15.97 17.03 -2.11
N PRO A 107 17.07 17.25 -2.86
CA PRO A 107 17.21 16.70 -4.20
C PRO A 107 17.19 15.17 -4.20
N TYR A 108 16.43 14.58 -5.12
CA TYR A 108 16.42 13.14 -5.34
C TYR A 108 17.03 12.80 -6.70
N ARG A 109 18.08 11.97 -6.70
CA ARG A 109 18.71 11.44 -7.90
C ARG A 109 18.48 9.95 -7.96
N GLN A 110 17.83 9.49 -9.02
CA GLN A 110 17.45 8.09 -9.17
C GLN A 110 18.66 7.21 -9.53
N PHE A 111 18.98 6.28 -8.63
CA PHE A 111 19.89 5.17 -8.85
C PHE A 111 19.12 3.88 -8.59
N GLY A 112 18.47 3.38 -9.63
CA GLY A 112 17.55 2.25 -9.53
C GLY A 112 18.18 0.89 -9.81
N THR A 113 17.61 -0.14 -9.19
CA THR A 113 17.82 -1.56 -9.55
C THR A 113 16.50 -2.26 -9.86
N THR A 114 16.55 -3.56 -10.15
CA THR A 114 15.39 -4.38 -10.49
C THR A 114 15.43 -5.71 -9.75
N CYS A 115 14.36 -6.03 -9.02
CA CYS A 115 14.15 -7.36 -8.46
C CYS A 115 12.65 -7.68 -8.48
N TYR A 116 12.11 -7.99 -9.66
CA TYR A 116 10.66 -7.98 -9.90
C TYR A 116 9.84 -8.78 -8.89
N ALA A 117 10.26 -9.98 -8.50
CA ALA A 117 9.43 -10.88 -7.71
C ALA A 117 10.00 -11.15 -6.31
N TRP A 118 10.81 -10.23 -5.79
CA TRP A 118 11.60 -10.47 -4.58
C TRP A 118 10.72 -10.73 -3.35
N THR A 119 9.57 -10.05 -3.26
CA THR A 119 8.52 -10.22 -2.22
C THR A 119 7.75 -11.53 -2.29
N HIS A 120 8.09 -12.40 -3.26
CA HIS A 120 7.44 -13.69 -3.51
C HIS A 120 8.42 -14.86 -3.39
N GLN A 121 9.62 -14.62 -2.84
CA GLN A 121 10.69 -15.63 -2.73
C GLN A 121 10.75 -16.29 -1.35
N GLY A 122 9.88 -15.88 -0.42
CA GLY A 122 9.85 -16.36 0.95
C GLY A 122 10.84 -15.62 1.86
N GLU A 123 10.56 -15.68 3.16
CA GLU A 123 11.20 -14.83 4.19
C GLU A 123 12.74 -14.84 4.13
N GLU A 124 13.38 -16.01 3.99
CA GLU A 124 14.83 -16.10 4.00
C GLU A 124 15.47 -15.34 2.83
N MET A 125 14.90 -15.48 1.62
CA MET A 125 15.43 -14.82 0.43
C MET A 125 15.09 -13.32 0.42
N GLU A 126 13.90 -12.95 0.91
CA GLU A 126 13.49 -11.56 1.09
C GLU A 126 14.44 -10.82 2.03
N ARG A 127 14.79 -11.42 3.17
CA ARG A 127 15.76 -10.84 4.12
C ARG A 127 17.15 -10.70 3.52
N LYS A 128 17.63 -11.69 2.77
CA LYS A 128 18.90 -11.58 2.02
C LYS A 128 18.86 -10.46 0.98
N THR A 129 17.71 -10.27 0.33
CA THR A 129 17.51 -9.18 -0.63
C THR A 129 17.61 -7.82 0.06
N LEU A 130 16.90 -7.63 1.18
CA LEU A 130 16.98 -6.40 2.00
C LEU A 130 18.40 -6.12 2.47
N GLN A 131 19.12 -7.14 2.96
CA GLN A 131 20.53 -6.98 3.36
C GLN A 131 21.42 -6.58 2.18
N THR A 132 21.20 -7.15 1.01
CA THR A 132 21.94 -6.80 -0.21
C THR A 132 21.67 -5.36 -0.61
N LEU A 133 20.39 -4.94 -0.59
CA LEU A 133 19.98 -3.57 -0.92
C LEU A 133 20.57 -2.53 0.04
N ALA A 134 20.55 -2.81 1.35
CA ALA A 134 21.13 -1.94 2.38
C ALA A 134 22.65 -1.70 2.20
N ASN A 135 23.35 -2.64 1.56
CA ASN A 135 24.78 -2.54 1.25
C ASN A 135 25.05 -2.11 -0.21
N SER A 136 24.02 -1.69 -0.93
CA SER A 136 24.10 -1.29 -2.33
C SER A 136 23.94 0.23 -2.49
N PRO A 137 24.32 0.81 -3.64
CA PRO A 137 24.13 2.24 -3.88
C PRO A 137 22.70 2.59 -4.36
N PHE A 138 21.78 1.63 -4.42
CA PHE A 138 20.46 1.84 -5.03
C PHE A 138 19.49 2.49 -4.05
N ASN A 139 18.76 3.51 -4.52
CA ASN A 139 17.71 4.22 -3.78
C ASN A 139 16.34 4.09 -4.46
N LYS A 140 16.21 3.17 -5.41
CA LYS A 140 14.95 2.77 -6.03
C LYS A 140 15.01 1.31 -6.44
N ILE A 141 13.91 0.58 -6.31
CA ILE A 141 13.79 -0.78 -6.84
C ILE A 141 12.46 -0.98 -7.54
N ARG A 142 12.51 -1.58 -8.73
CA ARG A 142 11.30 -2.08 -9.41
C ARG A 142 10.90 -3.43 -8.88
N LEU A 143 9.65 -3.55 -8.45
CA LEU A 143 9.03 -4.76 -7.92
C LEU A 143 7.60 -4.90 -8.44
N CYS A 144 7.15 -6.14 -8.61
CA CYS A 144 5.79 -6.49 -8.99
C CYS A 144 4.98 -6.81 -7.75
N ILE A 145 3.77 -6.27 -7.68
CA ILE A 145 2.83 -6.68 -6.64
C ILE A 145 2.39 -8.13 -6.84
N PHE A 146 1.97 -8.50 -8.05
CA PHE A 146 1.66 -9.88 -8.39
C PHE A 146 2.91 -10.76 -8.50
N PRO A 147 2.80 -12.07 -8.21
CA PRO A 147 3.89 -13.01 -8.37
C PRO A 147 4.27 -13.16 -9.85
N LYS A 148 5.52 -13.56 -10.11
CA LYS A 148 6.11 -13.64 -11.45
C LYS A 148 6.40 -15.09 -11.84
N ASP A 149 5.79 -15.57 -12.91
CA ASP A 149 6.24 -16.79 -13.60
C ASP A 149 7.09 -16.42 -14.81
N TYR A 150 8.33 -16.93 -14.86
CA TYR A 150 9.22 -16.71 -16.00
C TYR A 150 10.32 -17.75 -16.09
N VAL A 151 11.14 -17.70 -17.15
CA VAL A 151 12.37 -18.51 -17.21
C VAL A 151 13.26 -18.14 -16.02
N TYR A 152 13.69 -19.15 -15.26
CA TYR A 152 14.44 -19.04 -13.99
C TYR A 152 13.69 -18.44 -12.79
N ASN A 153 12.38 -18.20 -12.90
CA ASN A 153 11.53 -17.84 -11.77
C ASN A 153 10.28 -18.72 -11.75
N LYS A 154 10.37 -19.81 -10.98
CA LYS A 154 9.34 -20.86 -10.89
C LYS A 154 8.92 -21.15 -9.44
N ASN A 155 9.40 -20.35 -8.50
CA ASN A 155 9.04 -20.51 -7.09
C ASN A 155 7.56 -20.17 -6.93
N GLU A 156 6.83 -20.98 -6.16
CA GLU A 156 5.47 -20.63 -5.76
C GLU A 156 5.54 -19.55 -4.67
N PRO A 157 4.69 -18.50 -4.74
CA PRO A 157 4.61 -17.51 -3.67
C PRO A 157 4.02 -18.14 -2.40
N VAL A 158 4.40 -17.58 -1.24
CA VAL A 158 3.84 -17.99 0.06
C VAL A 158 2.38 -17.55 0.21
N TYR A 159 2.05 -16.38 -0.34
CA TYR A 159 0.71 -15.79 -0.30
C TYR A 159 0.24 -15.42 -1.70
N TYR A 160 -1.07 -15.45 -1.91
CA TYR A 160 -1.74 -15.00 -3.13
C TYR A 160 -2.66 -13.81 -2.82
N PRO A 161 -2.90 -12.90 -3.77
CA PRO A 161 -3.65 -11.66 -3.55
C PRO A 161 -5.15 -11.86 -3.27
N TYR A 162 -5.72 -13.00 -3.68
CA TYR A 162 -7.15 -13.31 -3.57
C TYR A 162 -7.39 -14.61 -2.81
N GLU A 163 -8.59 -14.75 -2.25
CA GLU A 163 -9.08 -16.04 -1.78
C GLU A 163 -9.31 -16.99 -2.96
N GLY A 164 -9.09 -18.29 -2.74
CA GLY A 164 -9.27 -19.31 -3.77
C GLY A 164 -8.20 -20.39 -3.72
N THR A 165 -8.04 -21.09 -4.84
CA THR A 165 -7.04 -22.14 -4.99
C THR A 165 -6.23 -21.93 -6.27
N PRO A 166 -4.88 -21.89 -6.17
CA PRO A 166 -4.05 -21.86 -7.36
C PRO A 166 -4.27 -23.12 -8.23
N LEU A 167 -4.04 -23.08 -9.53
CA LEU A 167 -3.41 -21.96 -10.24
C LEU A 167 -4.38 -20.83 -10.59
N LYS A 168 -5.64 -21.11 -10.93
CA LYS A 168 -6.56 -20.10 -11.53
C LYS A 168 -7.94 -20.01 -10.90
N ASN A 169 -8.23 -20.76 -9.84
CA ASN A 169 -9.55 -20.77 -9.22
C ASN A 169 -9.61 -19.70 -8.12
N TRP A 170 -9.81 -18.44 -8.50
CA TRP A 170 -9.80 -17.29 -7.59
C TRP A 170 -11.20 -16.69 -7.46
N ASP A 171 -11.51 -16.22 -6.26
CA ASP A 171 -12.61 -15.27 -6.04
C ASP A 171 -12.03 -13.85 -6.12
N PHE A 172 -12.11 -13.23 -7.30
CA PHE A 172 -11.58 -11.87 -7.51
C PHE A 172 -12.33 -10.78 -6.74
N THR A 173 -13.45 -11.13 -6.09
CA THR A 173 -14.18 -10.22 -5.21
C THR A 173 -13.69 -10.29 -3.75
N ARG A 174 -12.76 -11.18 -3.43
CA ARG A 174 -12.22 -11.38 -2.07
C ARG A 174 -10.71 -11.35 -2.07
N PHE A 175 -10.15 -10.31 -1.46
CA PHE A 175 -8.71 -10.24 -1.23
C PHE A 175 -8.30 -11.18 -0.09
N ASN A 176 -7.01 -11.53 -0.07
CA ASN A 176 -6.39 -12.30 1.00
C ASN A 176 -5.48 -11.36 1.83
N PRO A 177 -5.95 -10.80 2.95
CA PRO A 177 -5.21 -9.77 3.71
C PRO A 177 -3.78 -10.14 4.11
N PRO A 178 -3.46 -11.40 4.49
CA PRO A 178 -2.07 -11.84 4.67
C PRO A 178 -1.10 -11.49 3.54
N PHE A 179 -1.52 -11.58 2.27
CA PHE A 179 -0.70 -11.17 1.13
C PHE A 179 -0.39 -9.67 1.16
N TRP A 180 -1.41 -8.85 1.38
CA TRP A 180 -1.33 -7.40 1.34
C TRP A 180 -0.52 -6.85 2.51
N ARG A 181 -0.74 -7.38 3.72
CA ARG A 181 0.06 -7.05 4.91
C ARG A 181 1.53 -7.41 4.72
N HIS A 182 1.83 -8.57 4.12
CA HIS A 182 3.21 -8.96 3.79
C HIS A 182 3.84 -8.01 2.77
N PHE A 183 3.12 -7.70 1.69
CA PHE A 183 3.62 -6.78 0.67
C PHE A 183 3.88 -5.38 1.23
N GLU A 184 2.94 -4.84 2.02
CA GLU A 184 3.10 -3.57 2.72
C GLU A 184 4.33 -3.58 3.63
N GLN A 185 4.54 -4.64 4.41
CA GLN A 185 5.72 -4.75 5.26
C GLN A 185 7.02 -4.65 4.45
N ARG A 186 7.05 -5.18 3.22
CA ARG A 186 8.22 -5.09 2.34
C ARG A 186 8.41 -3.70 1.74
N VAL A 187 7.33 -2.98 1.46
CA VAL A 187 7.39 -1.56 1.08
C VAL A 187 7.93 -0.72 2.24
N LEU A 188 7.44 -0.95 3.47
CA LEU A 188 7.93 -0.27 4.68
C LEU A 188 9.40 -0.61 5.00
N ASP A 189 9.84 -1.84 4.71
CA ASP A 189 11.24 -2.21 4.86
C ASP A 189 12.14 -1.45 3.86
N LEU A 190 11.68 -1.24 2.62
CA LEU A 190 12.38 -0.40 1.64
C LEU A 190 12.41 1.07 2.08
N GLN A 191 11.29 1.59 2.59
CA GLN A 191 11.20 2.94 3.13
C GLN A 191 12.23 3.18 4.25
N LYS A 192 12.37 2.24 5.20
CA LYS A 192 13.38 2.31 6.28
C LYS A 192 14.83 2.32 5.76
N LEU A 193 15.06 1.78 4.57
CA LEU A 193 16.37 1.81 3.90
C LEU A 193 16.58 3.06 3.03
N GLY A 194 15.59 3.96 2.92
CA GLY A 194 15.64 5.10 2.01
C GLY A 194 15.57 4.69 0.54
N ILE A 195 14.86 3.60 0.23
CA ILE A 195 14.71 3.04 -1.12
C ILE A 195 13.27 3.21 -1.58
N GLU A 196 13.09 3.91 -2.71
CA GLU A 196 11.77 4.07 -3.32
C GLU A 196 11.27 2.74 -3.92
N ALA A 197 10.05 2.37 -3.55
CA ALA A 197 9.35 1.22 -4.10
C ALA A 197 8.64 1.62 -5.41
N ASP A 198 9.22 1.25 -6.55
CA ASP A 198 8.64 1.45 -7.87
C ASP A 198 7.74 0.25 -8.21
N VAL A 199 6.52 0.31 -7.69
CA VAL A 199 5.55 -0.79 -7.69
C VAL A 199 4.85 -0.93 -9.04
N ILE A 200 5.04 -2.08 -9.67
CA ILE A 200 4.38 -2.49 -10.90
C ILE A 200 3.05 -3.16 -10.52
N LEU A 201 1.95 -2.49 -10.86
CA LEU A 201 0.57 -2.93 -10.57
C LEU A 201 0.14 -4.11 -11.45
N PHE A 202 0.50 -4.09 -12.74
CA PHE A 202 0.16 -5.13 -13.70
C PHE A 202 1.37 -5.55 -14.54
N HIS A 203 1.40 -6.82 -14.95
CA HIS A 203 2.43 -7.37 -15.84
C HIS A 203 2.00 -8.67 -16.50
N THR A 204 2.74 -9.11 -17.53
CA THR A 204 2.43 -10.31 -18.33
C THR A 204 3.24 -11.57 -17.96
N TYR A 205 3.86 -11.56 -16.78
CA TYR A 205 4.67 -12.69 -16.31
C TYR A 205 3.85 -13.61 -15.40
N ASP A 206 2.85 -14.27 -15.97
CA ASP A 206 1.80 -14.89 -15.16
C ASP A 206 1.48 -16.32 -15.62
N ARG A 207 1.03 -17.12 -14.65
CA ARG A 207 0.37 -18.41 -14.89
C ARG A 207 -0.87 -18.60 -14.02
N TRP A 208 -1.12 -17.68 -13.09
CA TRP A 208 -2.19 -17.74 -12.11
C TRP A 208 -3.49 -17.09 -12.59
N GLY A 209 -3.46 -16.37 -13.72
CA GLY A 209 -4.64 -15.74 -14.32
C GLY A 209 -4.84 -14.29 -13.90
N PHE A 210 -3.93 -13.69 -13.14
CA PHE A 210 -4.00 -12.28 -12.73
C PHE A 210 -3.80 -11.32 -13.91
N GLU A 211 -3.12 -11.76 -14.98
CA GLU A 211 -2.98 -10.93 -16.20
C GLU A 211 -4.25 -10.91 -17.07
N TYR A 212 -5.23 -11.76 -16.78
CA TYR A 212 -6.47 -11.92 -17.57
C TYR A 212 -7.72 -11.64 -16.74
N MET A 213 -7.61 -10.83 -15.68
CA MET A 213 -8.78 -10.35 -14.95
C MET A 213 -9.67 -9.51 -15.88
N GLU A 214 -10.97 -9.54 -15.63
CA GLU A 214 -11.90 -8.64 -16.31
C GLU A 214 -11.79 -7.22 -15.76
N ALA A 215 -12.16 -6.21 -16.55
CA ALA A 215 -11.99 -4.80 -16.20
C ALA A 215 -12.62 -4.41 -14.84
N GLU A 216 -13.74 -5.04 -14.46
CA GLU A 216 -14.38 -4.80 -13.16
C GLU A 216 -13.51 -5.27 -11.99
N ASN A 217 -12.79 -6.39 -12.17
CA ASN A 217 -11.87 -6.92 -11.18
C ASN A 217 -10.54 -6.15 -11.15
N ASP A 218 -10.07 -5.66 -12.30
CA ASP A 218 -8.92 -4.74 -12.38
C ASP A 218 -9.22 -3.44 -11.61
N ASP A 219 -10.40 -2.84 -11.80
CA ASP A 219 -10.84 -1.65 -11.09
C ASP A 219 -10.96 -1.90 -9.58
N HIS A 220 -11.53 -3.04 -9.19
CA HIS A 220 -11.67 -3.43 -7.79
C HIS A 220 -10.30 -3.60 -7.12
N TYR A 221 -9.38 -4.27 -7.81
CA TYR A 221 -7.98 -4.42 -7.41
C TYR A 221 -7.29 -3.08 -7.21
N ILE A 222 -7.40 -2.16 -8.17
CA ILE A 222 -6.74 -0.85 -8.06
C ILE A 222 -7.28 -0.04 -6.89
N ARG A 223 -8.59 -0.03 -6.69
CA ARG A 223 -9.20 0.67 -5.55
C ARG A 223 -8.71 0.11 -4.22
N TYR A 224 -8.58 -1.21 -4.10
CA TYR A 224 -8.09 -1.85 -2.88
C TYR A 224 -6.58 -1.64 -2.68
N ALA A 225 -5.78 -1.70 -3.74
CA ALA A 225 -4.33 -1.52 -3.67
C ALA A 225 -3.89 -0.10 -3.26
N VAL A 226 -4.72 0.90 -3.56
CA VAL A 226 -4.45 2.33 -3.30
C VAL A 226 -5.04 2.81 -1.98
N ALA A 227 -6.11 2.16 -1.48
CA ALA A 227 -6.75 2.48 -0.20
C ALA A 227 -5.87 2.10 1.01
#